data_AF-A0A2P2E1M4-F1
#
_entry.id   AF-A0A2P2E1M4-F1
#
_cell.length_a   1.000
_cell.length_b   1.000
_cell.length_c   1.000
_cell.angle_alpha   90.00
_cell.angle_beta   90.00
_cell.angle_gamma   90.00
#
_symmetry.space_group_name_H-M   'P 1'
#
loop_
_entity.id
_entity.type
_entity.pdbx_description
1 polymer ?
#
loop_
_entity_poly.entity_id
_entity_poly.type
_entity_poly.pdbx_seq_one_letter_code
_entity_poly.pdbx_strand_id
1 'polypeptide(L)'
;MNIKNKLPLIASILLFLLSLHSILVDFEIEIPTSVSLVGEEKIEAYENLQPVIVLKKGLWYRLDLIQESIRELGSEVVPVDSEPEESVDRLNRILIGQRILFFLYNFYIILCFSAFVTYLFDAWFYLVLNRLVLWPGLLFSIQLTTVYAKLLATPTFFYIAFFIFFAITFLVSLLALIQIEKSKKGKETKYEALKHSSSLEEEGRAPIPAGRSSYAKLLYHFCIIILTGIIIGNFVYIPLFLLQKYYVTEFTFLIFSLILLLSAFYIYNYGKVGGESKSSQFQNTVVSIAYLQYRFLRNGFMGIFATILVVFFVTLLFSLLLLNIDIIQNNTGLFGKGSQF
;
A
#
# COMPACT_ATOMS: atom_id res chain seq x y z
N MET A 1 2.90 33.65 16.42
CA MET A 1 2.25 32.46 15.81
C MET A 1 2.45 31.27 16.74
N ASN A 2 1.39 30.80 17.40
CA ASN A 2 1.48 29.87 18.55
C ASN A 2 1.98 28.47 18.14
N ILE A 3 2.98 27.92 18.84
CA ILE A 3 3.55 26.56 18.62
C ILE A 3 2.46 25.49 18.60
N LYS A 4 1.40 25.70 19.39
CA LYS A 4 0.22 24.83 19.42
C LYS A 4 -0.37 24.59 18.02
N ASN A 5 -0.34 25.53 17.08
CA ASN A 5 -0.93 25.33 15.74
C ASN A 5 -0.06 24.54 14.74
N LYS A 6 1.18 24.18 15.10
CA LYS A 6 2.13 23.52 14.21
C LYS A 6 2.30 22.02 14.45
N LEU A 7 1.64 21.42 15.45
CA LEU A 7 1.82 20.01 15.78
C LEU A 7 1.52 19.05 14.61
N PRO A 8 0.47 19.24 13.79
CA PRO A 8 0.23 18.38 12.63
C PRO A 8 1.34 18.43 11.57
N LEU A 9 1.98 19.58 11.39
CA LEU A 9 3.14 19.72 10.50
C LEU A 9 4.33 18.94 11.03
N ILE A 10 4.62 19.09 12.32
CA ILE A 10 5.73 18.39 12.97
C ILE A 10 5.47 16.87 12.96
N ALA A 11 4.25 16.44 13.27
CA ALA A 11 3.86 15.03 13.22
C ALA A 11 4.09 14.42 11.83
N SER A 12 3.69 15.12 10.77
CA SER A 12 3.89 14.65 9.39
C SER A 12 5.37 14.49 9.04
N ILE A 13 6.24 15.39 9.52
CA ILE A 13 7.71 15.30 9.33
C ILE A 13 8.29 14.13 10.14
N LEU A 14 7.89 13.96 11.40
CA LEU A 14 8.37 12.86 12.23
C LEU A 14 7.95 11.50 11.65
N LEU A 15 6.72 11.38 11.16
CA LEU A 15 6.24 10.17 10.48
C LEU A 15 6.95 9.90 9.16
N PHE A 16 7.30 10.95 8.40
CA PHE A 16 8.17 10.81 7.23
C PHE A 16 9.53 10.20 7.62
N LEU A 17 10.18 10.74 8.65
CA LEU A 17 11.49 10.25 9.12
C LEU A 17 11.41 8.83 9.68
N LEU A 18 10.34 8.52 10.42
CA LEU A 18 10.07 7.18 10.94
C LEU A 18 9.92 6.16 9.81
N SER A 19 9.22 6.53 8.74
CA SER A 19 9.03 5.67 7.58
C SER A 19 10.34 5.44 6.83
N LEU A 20 11.14 6.50 6.68
CA LEU A 20 12.48 6.41 6.10
C LEU A 20 13.40 5.50 6.92
N HIS A 21 13.38 5.63 8.26
CA HIS A 21 14.12 4.75 9.15
C HIS A 21 13.74 3.28 8.92
N SER A 22 12.46 2.98 8.74
CA SER A 22 11.96 1.61 8.57
C SER A 22 12.29 0.99 7.22
N ILE A 23 12.63 1.80 6.21
CA ILE A 23 13.22 1.30 4.96
C ILE A 23 14.67 0.87 5.17
N LEU A 24 15.39 1.54 6.07
CA LEU A 24 16.84 1.41 6.26
C LEU A 24 17.23 0.44 7.38
N VAL A 25 16.35 0.23 8.36
CA VAL A 25 16.59 -0.57 9.56
C VAL A 25 15.47 -1.57 9.75
N ASP A 26 15.82 -2.81 10.07
CA ASP A 26 14.87 -3.87 10.41
C ASP A 26 15.33 -4.63 11.67
N PHE A 27 14.46 -5.50 12.17
CA PHE A 27 14.64 -6.23 13.41
C PHE A 27 14.40 -7.72 13.19
N GLU A 28 15.22 -8.55 13.82
CA GLU A 28 15.03 -9.99 13.87
C GLU A 28 15.00 -10.44 15.32
N ILE A 29 14.11 -11.39 15.62
CA ILE A 29 14.04 -12.02 16.93
C ILE A 29 14.87 -13.29 16.85
N GLU A 30 16.07 -13.26 17.41
CA GLU A 30 16.93 -14.44 17.50
C GLU A 30 16.55 -15.21 18.77
N ILE A 31 16.02 -16.42 18.58
CA ILE A 31 15.80 -17.36 19.69
C ILE A 31 17.12 -18.11 19.88
N PRO A 32 17.78 -18.01 21.04
CA PRO A 32 19.02 -18.75 21.27
C PRO A 32 18.76 -20.25 21.15
N THR A 33 19.43 -20.92 20.20
CA THR A 33 19.37 -22.36 20.05
C THR A 33 20.06 -23.02 21.25
N SER A 34 19.38 -23.94 21.94
CA SER A 34 19.98 -24.72 23.01
C SER A 34 21.16 -25.53 22.45
N VAL A 35 22.38 -25.12 22.75
CA VAL A 35 23.56 -25.94 22.44
C VAL A 35 23.52 -27.12 23.41
N SER A 36 23.37 -28.34 22.90
CA SER A 36 23.55 -29.55 23.70
C SER A 36 25.02 -29.69 24.08
N LEU A 37 25.43 -29.05 25.18
CA LEU A 37 26.79 -29.16 25.72
C LEU A 37 26.86 -30.33 26.71
N VAL A 38 27.68 -31.32 26.36
CA VAL A 38 28.12 -32.37 27.26
C VAL A 38 29.21 -31.77 28.16
N GLY A 39 28.86 -31.41 29.40
CA GLY A 39 29.83 -30.92 30.39
C GLY A 39 29.16 -30.18 31.56
N GLU A 40 29.81 -30.20 32.73
CA GLU A 40 29.30 -29.73 34.04
C GLU A 40 29.18 -28.20 34.21
N GLU A 41 29.18 -27.40 33.14
CA GLU A 41 28.95 -25.92 33.19
C GLU A 41 27.45 -25.56 33.32
N LYS A 42 26.72 -26.31 34.14
CA LYS A 42 25.26 -26.51 34.00
C LYS A 42 24.32 -25.51 34.68
N ILE A 43 24.78 -24.43 35.33
CA ILE A 43 23.85 -23.61 36.13
C ILE A 43 23.65 -22.17 35.59
N GLU A 44 24.64 -21.58 34.91
CA GLU A 44 24.48 -20.20 34.38
C GLU A 44 23.96 -20.13 32.93
N ALA A 45 24.15 -21.18 32.12
CA ALA A 45 23.78 -21.17 30.71
C ALA A 45 22.26 -21.32 30.44
N TYR A 46 21.49 -21.80 31.41
CA TYR A 46 20.03 -21.95 31.30
C TYR A 46 19.24 -20.68 31.65
N GLU A 47 19.87 -19.67 32.27
CA GLU A 47 19.19 -18.44 32.69
C GLU A 47 18.95 -17.43 31.54
N ASN A 48 19.62 -17.59 30.39
CA ASN A 48 19.56 -16.64 29.26
C ASN A 48 18.96 -17.21 27.98
N LEU A 49 17.86 -17.98 28.08
CA LEU A 49 17.03 -18.38 26.92
C LEU A 49 16.02 -17.29 26.52
N GLN A 50 16.29 -16.02 26.81
CA GLN A 50 15.39 -14.94 26.40
C GLN A 50 15.62 -14.58 24.93
N PRO A 51 14.55 -14.41 24.13
CA PRO A 51 14.68 -13.99 22.74
C PRO A 51 15.36 -12.62 22.68
N VAL A 52 16.46 -12.53 21.92
CA VAL A 52 17.23 -11.29 21.75
C VAL A 52 16.79 -10.63 20.45
N ILE A 53 16.44 -9.34 20.51
CA ILE A 53 16.16 -8.57 19.30
C ILE A 53 17.50 -8.06 18.77
N VAL A 54 17.81 -8.42 17.52
CA VAL A 54 19.02 -7.96 16.84
C VAL A 54 18.63 -7.00 15.71
N LEU A 55 19.35 -5.88 15.64
CA LEU A 55 19.22 -4.92 14.54
C LEU A 55 19.85 -5.49 13.28
N LYS A 56 19.08 -5.51 12.19
CA LYS A 56 19.53 -5.90 10.86
C LYS A 56 19.40 -4.74 9.90
N LYS A 57 20.08 -4.85 8.76
CA LYS A 57 19.90 -3.90 7.65
C LYS A 57 18.46 -4.00 7.15
N GLY A 58 17.91 -2.84 6.80
CA GLY A 58 16.50 -2.67 6.48
C GLY A 58 16.02 -3.36 5.21
N LEU A 59 14.77 -3.04 4.88
CA LEU A 59 14.06 -3.53 3.71
C LEU A 59 14.85 -3.36 2.40
N TRP A 60 15.52 -2.23 2.22
CA TRP A 60 16.34 -1.99 1.02
C TRP A 60 17.41 -3.07 0.86
N TYR A 61 18.20 -3.30 1.91
CA TYR A 61 19.28 -4.30 1.86
C TYR A 61 18.75 -5.72 1.75
N ARG A 62 17.60 -6.01 2.38
CA ARG A 62 16.94 -7.31 2.26
C ARG A 62 16.51 -7.59 0.83
N LEU A 63 16.01 -6.59 0.10
CA LEU A 63 15.67 -6.73 -1.32
C LEU A 63 16.91 -7.07 -2.16
N ASP A 64 18.02 -6.36 -1.95
CA ASP A 64 19.27 -6.59 -2.66
C ASP A 64 19.82 -8.00 -2.36
N LEU A 65 19.84 -8.38 -1.08
CA LEU A 65 20.33 -9.69 -0.62
C LEU A 65 19.51 -10.85 -1.21
N ILE A 66 18.17 -10.74 -1.22
CA ILE A 66 17.32 -11.78 -1.80
C ILE A 66 17.54 -11.89 -3.32
N GLN A 67 17.68 -10.76 -4.02
CA GLN A 67 17.96 -10.77 -5.46
C GLN A 67 19.31 -11.42 -5.77
N GLU A 68 20.33 -11.09 -4.99
CA GLU A 68 21.65 -11.70 -5.11
C GLU A 68 21.61 -13.20 -4.82
N SER A 69 20.91 -13.61 -3.75
CA SER A 69 20.73 -15.03 -3.39
C SER A 69 20.03 -15.81 -4.50
N ILE A 70 18.98 -15.26 -5.12
CA ILE A 70 18.29 -15.88 -6.26
C ILE A 70 19.23 -16.02 -7.45
N ARG A 71 20.04 -15.00 -7.73
CA ARG A 71 21.02 -15.02 -8.83
C ARG A 71 22.10 -16.07 -8.61
N GLU A 72 22.59 -16.21 -7.39
CA GLU A 72 23.59 -17.22 -7.02
C GLU A 72 23.03 -18.63 -7.12
N LEU A 73 21.84 -18.88 -6.57
CA LEU A 73 21.16 -20.17 -6.63
C LEU A 73 20.74 -20.57 -8.06
N GLY A 74 20.46 -19.58 -8.91
CA GLY A 74 20.15 -19.79 -10.33
C GLY A 74 21.39 -19.93 -11.23
N SER A 75 22.61 -19.90 -10.69
CA SER A 75 23.84 -20.05 -11.48
C SER A 75 24.17 -21.54 -11.75
N GLU A 76 24.75 -21.85 -12.91
CA GLU A 76 25.11 -23.21 -13.35
C GLU A 76 26.15 -23.93 -12.46
N VAL A 77 26.64 -23.28 -11.40
CA VAL A 77 27.69 -23.78 -10.52
C VAL A 77 27.13 -24.64 -9.37
N VAL A 78 25.81 -24.63 -9.15
CA VAL A 78 25.19 -25.36 -8.05
C VAL A 78 25.02 -26.85 -8.45
N PRO A 79 25.53 -27.82 -7.65
CA PRO A 79 25.42 -29.24 -7.96
C PRO A 79 23.95 -29.68 -8.08
N VAL A 80 23.67 -30.49 -9.11
CA VAL A 80 22.34 -30.95 -9.54
C VAL A 80 21.54 -31.70 -8.46
N ASP A 81 22.21 -32.23 -7.42
CA ASP A 81 21.59 -32.94 -6.30
C ASP A 81 21.06 -32.03 -5.17
N SER A 82 21.18 -30.71 -5.31
CA SER A 82 20.46 -29.77 -4.43
C SER A 82 19.02 -29.59 -4.94
N GLU A 83 18.09 -29.13 -4.10
CA GLU A 83 16.74 -28.69 -4.50
C GLU A 83 16.70 -27.15 -4.69
N PRO A 84 17.48 -26.56 -5.62
CA PRO A 84 17.57 -25.11 -5.77
C PRO A 84 16.28 -24.52 -6.30
N GLU A 85 15.49 -25.25 -7.11
CA GLU A 85 14.25 -24.75 -7.71
C GLU A 85 13.19 -24.36 -6.66
N GLU A 86 12.92 -25.23 -5.67
CA GLU A 86 11.95 -24.91 -4.61
C GLU A 86 12.41 -23.73 -3.74
N SER A 87 13.72 -23.66 -3.47
CA SER A 87 14.32 -22.56 -2.73
C SER A 87 14.24 -21.24 -3.49
N VAL A 88 14.51 -21.26 -4.80
CA VAL A 88 14.39 -20.10 -5.70
C VAL A 88 12.94 -19.63 -5.78
N ASP A 89 11.97 -20.54 -5.91
CA ASP A 89 10.54 -20.20 -5.93
C ASP A 89 10.07 -19.61 -4.60
N ARG A 90 10.56 -20.13 -3.47
CA ARG A 90 10.31 -19.53 -2.16
C ARG A 90 10.90 -18.12 -2.06
N LEU A 91 12.15 -17.93 -2.48
CA LEU A 91 12.80 -16.62 -2.47
C LEU A 91 12.11 -15.62 -3.40
N ASN A 92 11.66 -16.04 -4.58
CA ASN A 92 10.88 -15.22 -5.51
C ASN A 92 9.56 -14.74 -4.89
N ARG A 93 8.85 -15.62 -4.18
CA ARG A 93 7.62 -15.24 -3.45
C ARG A 93 7.91 -14.24 -2.33
N ILE A 94 8.98 -14.45 -1.56
CA ILE A 94 9.39 -13.50 -0.51
C ILE A 94 9.78 -12.16 -1.15
N LEU A 95 10.53 -12.16 -2.25
CA LEU A 95 10.95 -10.97 -2.97
C LEU A 95 9.75 -10.12 -3.42
N ILE A 96 8.70 -10.75 -3.94
CA ILE A 96 7.45 -10.06 -4.31
C ILE A 96 6.83 -9.38 -3.08
N GLY A 97 6.73 -10.09 -1.95
CA GLY A 97 6.21 -9.54 -0.70
C GLY A 97 7.02 -8.33 -0.21
N GLN A 98 8.35 -8.41 -0.26
CA GLN A 98 9.23 -7.31 0.13
C GLN A 98 9.13 -6.11 -0.83
N ARG A 99 8.96 -6.33 -2.14
CA ARG A 99 8.75 -5.25 -3.13
C ARG A 99 7.43 -4.51 -2.88
N ILE A 100 6.36 -5.24 -2.56
CA ILE A 100 5.07 -4.64 -2.19
C ILE A 100 5.23 -3.80 -0.92
N LEU A 101 5.89 -4.34 0.12
CA LEU A 101 6.15 -3.61 1.35
C LEU A 101 6.97 -2.33 1.10
N PHE A 102 7.98 -2.40 0.24
CA PHE A 102 8.82 -1.26 -0.13
C PHE A 102 8.01 -0.18 -0.84
N PHE A 103 7.14 -0.58 -1.77
CA PHE A 103 6.21 0.33 -2.42
C PHE A 103 5.25 0.99 -1.42
N LEU A 104 4.71 0.24 -0.46
CA LEU A 104 3.83 0.76 0.59
C LEU A 104 4.53 1.80 1.48
N TYR A 105 5.78 1.58 1.87
CA TYR A 105 6.55 2.58 2.63
C TYR A 105 6.79 3.86 1.83
N ASN A 106 7.20 3.75 0.56
CA ASN A 106 7.38 4.91 -0.31
C ASN A 106 6.07 5.67 -0.55
N PHE A 107 4.97 4.95 -0.74
CA PHE A 107 3.65 5.55 -0.85
C PHE A 107 3.27 6.30 0.43
N TYR A 108 3.49 5.70 1.60
CA TYR A 108 3.21 6.34 2.88
C TYR A 108 4.10 7.57 3.15
N ILE A 109 5.37 7.57 2.71
CA ILE A 109 6.26 8.74 2.72
C ILE A 109 5.66 9.90 1.90
N ILE A 110 5.18 9.60 0.69
CA ILE A 110 4.51 10.61 -0.17
C ILE A 110 3.21 11.11 0.46
N LEU A 111 2.47 10.24 1.16
CA LEU A 111 1.28 10.64 1.91
C LEU A 111 1.62 11.55 3.09
N CYS A 112 2.70 11.30 3.83
CA CYS A 112 3.18 12.18 4.89
C CYS A 112 3.49 13.58 4.35
N PHE A 113 4.17 13.66 3.21
CA PHE A 113 4.41 14.92 2.51
C PHE A 113 3.10 15.62 2.11
N SER A 114 2.14 14.86 1.57
CA SER A 114 0.85 15.41 1.17
C SER A 114 0.01 15.90 2.36
N ALA A 115 0.04 15.19 3.50
CA ALA A 115 -0.59 15.61 4.76
C ALA A 115 0.04 16.90 5.31
N PHE A 116 1.37 17.02 5.24
CA PHE A 116 2.09 18.24 5.59
C PHE A 116 1.63 19.42 4.74
N VAL A 117 1.65 19.27 3.41
CA VAL A 117 1.26 20.33 2.44
C VAL A 117 -0.17 20.80 2.68
N THR A 118 -1.10 19.85 2.82
CA THR A 118 -2.53 20.19 2.96
C THR A 118 -2.83 20.92 4.25
N TYR A 119 -2.13 20.58 5.34
CA TYR A 119 -2.26 21.31 6.59
C TYR A 119 -1.57 22.69 6.54
N LEU A 120 -0.42 22.79 5.86
CA LEU A 120 0.35 24.03 5.72
C LEU A 120 -0.40 25.11 4.94
N PHE A 121 -1.12 24.71 3.88
CA PHE A 121 -1.85 25.62 3.00
C PHE A 121 -3.37 25.63 3.27
N ASP A 122 -3.81 25.06 4.39
CA ASP A 122 -5.21 25.05 4.84
C ASP A 122 -6.19 24.48 3.79
N ALA A 123 -5.75 23.50 2.99
CA ALA A 123 -6.57 22.90 1.94
C ALA A 123 -7.76 22.13 2.54
N TRP A 124 -8.97 22.27 1.98
CA TRP A 124 -10.20 21.72 2.58
C TRP A 124 -10.15 20.24 2.99
N PHE A 125 -9.40 19.41 2.27
CA PHE A 125 -9.27 17.97 2.49
C PHE A 125 -8.16 17.60 3.49
N TYR A 126 -7.52 18.58 4.14
CA TYR A 126 -6.44 18.36 5.11
C TYR A 126 -6.83 17.36 6.21
N LEU A 127 -8.09 17.44 6.68
CA LEU A 127 -8.57 16.64 7.80
C LEU A 127 -8.64 15.14 7.43
N VAL A 128 -9.12 14.81 6.23
CA VAL A 128 -9.19 13.41 5.79
C VAL A 128 -7.78 12.86 5.60
N LEU A 129 -6.91 13.60 4.91
CA LEU A 129 -5.57 13.15 4.60
C LEU A 129 -4.69 13.02 5.84
N ASN A 130 -4.74 13.98 6.75
CA ASN A 130 -4.00 13.92 8.01
C ASN A 130 -4.50 12.78 8.91
N ARG A 131 -5.82 12.49 8.96
CA ARG A 131 -6.31 11.31 9.69
C ARG A 131 -5.77 10.01 9.13
N LEU A 132 -5.77 9.88 7.80
CA LEU A 132 -5.28 8.68 7.12
C LEU A 132 -3.78 8.44 7.34
N VAL A 133 -3.00 9.50 7.54
CA VAL A 133 -1.57 9.40 7.87
C VAL A 133 -1.36 9.16 9.36
N LEU A 134 -1.97 9.98 10.22
CA LEU A 134 -1.71 9.96 11.67
C LEU A 134 -2.15 8.65 12.34
N TRP A 135 -3.26 8.03 11.92
CA TRP A 135 -3.74 6.79 12.54
C TRP A 135 -2.76 5.61 12.35
N PRO A 136 -2.39 5.22 11.13
CA PRO A 136 -1.34 4.22 10.91
C PRO A 136 0.01 4.63 11.53
N GLY A 137 0.38 5.91 11.42
CA GLY A 137 1.62 6.42 12.00
C GLY A 137 1.71 6.27 13.52
N LEU A 138 0.58 6.40 14.21
CA LEU A 138 0.48 6.21 15.67
C LEU A 138 0.67 4.73 16.04
N LEU A 139 0.05 3.80 15.30
CA LEU A 139 0.28 2.37 15.48
C LEU A 139 1.73 1.97 15.18
N PHE A 140 2.31 2.58 14.15
CA PHE A 140 3.66 2.24 13.76
C PHE A 140 4.72 2.79 14.73
N SER A 141 4.52 4.01 15.22
CA SER A 141 5.39 4.60 16.25
C SER A 141 5.33 3.87 17.58
N ILE A 142 4.17 3.40 18.04
CA ILE A 142 4.10 2.58 19.26
C ILE A 142 4.79 1.23 19.08
N GLN A 143 4.64 0.58 17.91
CA GLN A 143 5.34 -0.65 17.60
C GLN A 143 6.86 -0.46 17.69
N LEU A 144 7.42 0.55 17.01
CA LEU A 144 8.86 0.82 17.07
C LEU A 144 9.32 1.24 18.47
N THR A 145 8.51 2.00 19.20
CA THR A 145 8.81 2.35 20.59
C THR A 145 8.95 1.10 21.45
N THR A 146 8.05 0.12 21.31
CA THR A 146 8.11 -1.14 22.08
C THR A 146 9.30 -2.02 21.69
N VAL A 147 9.69 -2.04 20.41
CA VAL A 147 10.89 -2.73 19.94
C VAL A 147 12.14 -2.11 20.57
N TYR A 148 12.29 -0.78 20.50
CA TYR A 148 13.45 -0.10 21.08
C TYR A 148 13.46 -0.14 22.61
N ALA A 149 12.29 -0.16 23.27
CA ALA A 149 12.21 -0.34 24.71
C ALA A 149 12.86 -1.66 25.17
N LYS A 150 12.67 -2.74 24.40
CA LYS A 150 13.32 -4.03 24.68
C LYS A 150 14.83 -3.98 24.44
N LEU A 151 15.28 -3.24 23.43
CA LEU A 151 16.71 -3.04 23.16
C LEU A 151 17.44 -2.22 24.24
N LEU A 152 16.71 -1.52 25.13
CA LEU A 152 17.33 -0.82 26.27
C LEU A 152 17.91 -1.76 27.33
N ALA A 153 17.63 -3.07 27.27
CA ALA A 153 18.31 -4.06 28.11
C ALA A 153 19.83 -4.09 27.87
N THR A 154 20.29 -3.75 26.66
CA THR A 154 21.70 -3.56 26.30
C THR A 154 21.91 -2.14 25.77
N PRO A 155 21.87 -1.12 26.64
CA PRO A 155 21.68 0.25 26.23
C PRO A 155 22.90 0.78 25.47
N THR A 156 22.69 1.14 24.21
CA THR A 156 23.63 1.98 23.44
C THR A 156 23.05 3.38 23.28
N PHE A 157 23.92 4.38 23.06
CA PHE A 157 23.48 5.76 22.79
C PHE A 157 22.42 5.83 21.68
N PHE A 158 22.62 5.06 20.60
CA PHE A 158 21.68 5.00 19.48
C PHE A 158 20.31 4.43 19.88
N TYR A 159 20.27 3.38 20.70
CA TYR A 159 19.00 2.77 21.11
C TYR A 159 18.19 3.72 21.98
N ILE A 160 18.85 4.46 22.87
CA ILE A 160 18.21 5.49 23.70
C ILE A 160 17.69 6.64 22.82
N ALA A 161 18.50 7.12 21.88
CA ALA A 161 18.10 8.20 20.98
C ALA A 161 16.88 7.83 20.12
N PHE A 162 16.88 6.61 19.54
CA PHE A 162 15.77 6.11 18.74
C PHE A 162 14.52 5.81 19.58
N PHE A 163 14.68 5.25 20.78
CA PHE A 163 13.56 5.09 21.71
C PHE A 163 12.87 6.43 22.00
N ILE A 164 13.65 7.46 22.34
CA ILE A 164 13.13 8.81 22.59
C ILE A 164 12.46 9.38 21.33
N PHE A 165 13.08 9.21 20.16
CA PHE A 165 12.52 9.67 18.89
C PHE A 165 11.15 9.04 18.59
N PHE A 166 11.00 7.71 18.73
CA PHE A 166 9.73 7.03 18.46
C PHE A 166 8.67 7.37 19.50
N ALA A 167 9.05 7.48 20.78
CA ALA A 167 8.13 7.90 21.84
C ALA A 167 7.63 9.35 21.63
N ILE A 168 8.51 10.28 21.25
CA ILE A 168 8.12 11.66 20.90
C ILE A 168 7.23 11.66 19.66
N THR A 169 7.56 10.86 18.63
CA THR A 169 6.76 10.77 17.40
C THR A 169 5.34 10.28 17.71
N PHE A 170 5.20 9.29 18.58
CA PHE A 170 3.91 8.81 19.07
C PHE A 170 3.12 9.92 19.78
N LEU A 171 3.74 10.58 20.77
CA LEU A 171 3.08 11.65 21.54
C LEU A 171 2.66 12.83 20.67
N VAL A 172 3.53 13.28 19.76
CA VAL A 172 3.25 14.38 18.84
C VAL A 172 2.13 14.00 17.87
N SER A 173 2.12 12.77 17.36
CA SER A 173 1.05 12.28 16.47
C SER A 173 -0.31 12.22 17.18
N LEU A 174 -0.33 11.74 18.43
CA LEU A 174 -1.53 11.70 19.27
C LEU A 174 -2.08 13.11 19.52
N LEU A 175 -1.21 14.04 19.95
CA LEU A 175 -1.61 15.43 20.20
C LEU A 175 -2.06 16.15 18.92
N ALA A 176 -1.39 15.90 17.80
CA ALA A 176 -1.78 16.43 16.49
C ALA A 176 -3.18 15.95 16.08
N LEU A 177 -3.50 14.67 16.30
CA LEU A 177 -4.81 14.10 15.97
C LEU A 177 -5.91 14.76 16.81
N ILE A 178 -5.73 14.86 18.13
CA ILE A 178 -6.65 15.56 19.03
C ILE A 178 -6.86 17.01 18.59
N GLN A 179 -5.79 17.68 18.16
CA GLN A 179 -5.87 19.06 17.71
C GLN A 179 -6.64 19.24 16.40
N ILE A 180 -6.41 18.37 15.41
CA ILE A 180 -7.11 18.42 14.12
C ILE A 180 -8.61 18.24 14.33
N GLU A 181 -9.02 17.36 15.25
CA GLU A 181 -10.42 17.19 15.62
C GLU A 181 -11.03 18.45 16.26
N LYS A 182 -10.29 19.11 17.16
CA LYS A 182 -10.75 20.34 17.82
C LYS A 182 -10.84 21.52 16.84
N SER A 183 -9.94 21.59 15.87
CA SER A 183 -9.88 22.68 14.88
C SER A 183 -10.92 22.56 13.75
N LYS A 184 -11.61 21.42 13.65
CA LYS A 184 -12.71 21.19 12.68
C LYS A 184 -13.81 22.27 12.70
N LYS A 185 -14.02 22.95 13.83
CA LYS A 185 -15.16 23.86 14.02
C LYS A 185 -14.89 25.34 13.71
N GLY A 186 -13.69 25.75 13.29
CA GLY A 186 -13.39 27.19 13.14
C GLY A 186 -12.21 27.57 12.28
N LYS A 187 -11.69 26.66 11.44
CA LYS A 187 -10.59 26.97 10.52
C LYS A 187 -11.16 27.27 9.12
N GLU A 188 -10.93 28.46 8.60
CA GLU A 188 -11.25 28.78 7.20
C GLU A 188 -10.42 27.89 6.29
N THR A 189 -11.09 27.20 5.37
CA THR A 189 -10.46 26.30 4.40
C THR A 189 -10.27 26.99 3.06
N LYS A 190 -9.13 26.74 2.43
CA LYS A 190 -8.81 27.19 1.07
C LYS A 190 -8.99 26.04 0.09
N TYR A 191 -8.93 26.37 -1.20
CA TYR A 191 -9.02 25.43 -2.31
C TYR A 191 -10.38 24.72 -2.41
N GLU A 192 -11.47 25.36 -1.96
CA GLU A 192 -12.81 24.78 -2.00
C GLU A 192 -13.31 24.53 -3.43
N ALA A 193 -12.77 25.23 -4.43
CA ALA A 193 -13.03 24.95 -5.84
C ALA A 193 -12.71 23.47 -6.22
N LEU A 194 -11.72 22.84 -5.57
CA LEU A 194 -11.41 21.42 -5.76
C LEU A 194 -12.53 20.50 -5.23
N LYS A 195 -13.29 20.94 -4.22
CA LYS A 195 -14.48 20.21 -3.74
C LYS A 195 -15.58 20.23 -4.81
N HIS A 196 -15.80 21.38 -5.43
CA HIS A 196 -16.80 21.53 -6.50
C HIS A 196 -16.39 20.80 -7.79
N SER A 197 -15.10 20.75 -8.12
CA SER A 197 -14.62 19.91 -9.24
C SER A 197 -14.90 18.41 -8.99
N SER A 198 -14.82 17.96 -7.73
CA SER A 198 -15.19 16.60 -7.36
C SER A 198 -16.69 16.34 -7.48
N SER A 199 -17.53 17.32 -7.13
CA SER A 199 -18.98 17.15 -7.23
C SER A 199 -19.48 17.24 -8.67
N LEU A 200 -18.89 18.11 -9.51
CA LEU A 200 -19.25 18.26 -10.92
C LEU A 200 -18.87 17.02 -11.75
N GLU A 201 -17.77 16.33 -11.43
CA GLU A 201 -17.46 15.02 -12.02
C GLU A 201 -18.40 13.92 -11.51
N GLU A 202 -18.82 13.96 -10.25
CA GLU A 202 -19.84 13.05 -9.71
C GLU A 202 -21.23 13.30 -10.32
N GLU A 203 -21.54 14.54 -10.73
CA GLU A 203 -22.72 14.91 -11.53
C GLU A 203 -22.63 14.48 -13.00
N GLY A 204 -21.43 14.13 -13.49
CA GLY A 204 -21.24 13.41 -14.75
C GLY A 204 -21.74 11.96 -14.73
N ARG A 205 -22.27 11.49 -13.59
CA ARG A 205 -23.00 10.22 -13.51
C ARG A 205 -24.25 10.31 -14.38
N ALA A 206 -24.44 9.29 -15.21
CA ALA A 206 -25.60 9.18 -16.07
C ALA A 206 -26.89 9.46 -15.27
N PRO A 207 -27.81 10.29 -15.78
CA PRO A 207 -29.03 10.65 -15.07
C PRO A 207 -29.78 9.37 -14.68
N ILE A 208 -30.26 9.33 -13.44
CA ILE A 208 -31.14 8.25 -12.95
C ILE A 208 -32.32 8.19 -13.94
N PRO A 209 -32.52 7.08 -14.66
CA PRO A 209 -33.51 7.03 -15.71
C PRO A 209 -34.91 7.17 -15.09
N ALA A 210 -35.47 8.37 -15.18
CA ALA A 210 -36.86 8.64 -14.85
C ALA A 210 -37.73 8.15 -16.02
N GLY A 211 -38.14 6.88 -15.97
CA GLY A 211 -39.12 6.34 -16.91
C GLY A 211 -39.11 4.81 -16.99
N ARG A 212 -40.30 4.21 -17.13
CA ARG A 212 -40.48 2.79 -17.48
C ARG A 212 -39.63 2.49 -18.72
N SER A 213 -38.56 1.72 -18.57
CA SER A 213 -37.68 1.34 -19.67
C SER A 213 -38.44 0.45 -20.65
N SER A 214 -38.51 0.88 -21.91
CA SER A 214 -39.00 0.03 -22.99
C SER A 214 -38.03 -1.13 -23.22
N TYR A 215 -38.53 -2.37 -23.32
CA TYR A 215 -37.73 -3.57 -23.56
C TYR A 215 -36.82 -3.44 -24.80
N ALA A 216 -37.24 -2.70 -25.83
CA ALA A 216 -36.43 -2.42 -27.02
C ALA A 216 -35.17 -1.59 -26.72
N LYS A 217 -35.27 -0.62 -25.81
CA LYS A 217 -34.14 0.22 -25.38
C LYS A 217 -33.14 -0.58 -24.54
N LEU A 218 -33.64 -1.52 -23.74
CA LEU A 218 -32.82 -2.45 -22.97
C LEU A 218 -32.03 -3.40 -23.89
N LEU A 219 -32.67 -3.93 -24.93
CA LEU A 219 -32.05 -4.82 -25.91
C LEU A 219 -31.00 -4.08 -26.77
N TYR A 220 -31.28 -2.84 -27.17
CA TYR A 220 -30.31 -1.98 -27.85
C TYR A 220 -29.06 -1.70 -27.00
N HIS A 221 -29.24 -1.34 -25.72
CA HIS A 221 -28.10 -1.17 -24.81
C HIS A 221 -27.32 -2.46 -24.61
N PHE A 222 -28.00 -3.60 -24.48
CA PHE A 222 -27.36 -4.91 -24.38
C PHE A 222 -26.49 -5.21 -25.60
N CYS A 223 -27.00 -4.99 -26.82
CA CYS A 223 -26.23 -5.18 -28.06
C CYS A 223 -25.02 -4.24 -28.15
N ILE A 224 -25.17 -2.96 -27.77
CA ILE A 224 -24.04 -2.02 -27.74
C ILE A 224 -22.98 -2.46 -26.74
N ILE A 225 -23.37 -2.90 -25.55
CA ILE A 225 -22.43 -3.36 -24.52
C ILE A 225 -21.66 -4.58 -25.04
N ILE A 226 -22.32 -5.54 -25.68
CA ILE A 226 -21.67 -6.70 -26.28
C ILE A 226 -20.70 -6.27 -27.39
N LEU A 227 -21.16 -5.45 -28.34
CA LEU A 227 -20.32 -5.00 -29.46
C LEU A 227 -19.09 -4.21 -28.97
N THR A 228 -19.30 -3.31 -28.02
CA THR A 228 -18.22 -2.54 -27.38
C THR A 228 -17.27 -3.47 -26.65
N GLY A 229 -17.78 -4.46 -25.93
CA GLY A 229 -16.97 -5.49 -25.27
C GLY A 229 -16.13 -6.31 -26.25
N ILE A 230 -16.69 -6.68 -27.40
CA ILE A 230 -15.96 -7.40 -28.46
C ILE A 230 -14.86 -6.52 -29.06
N ILE A 231 -15.15 -5.24 -29.35
CA ILE A 231 -14.16 -4.32 -29.93
C ILE A 231 -13.03 -4.06 -28.92
N ILE A 232 -13.36 -3.68 -27.68
CA ILE A 232 -12.35 -3.44 -26.64
C ILE A 232 -11.57 -4.73 -26.36
N GLY A 233 -12.25 -5.87 -26.28
CA GLY A 233 -11.65 -7.18 -26.07
C GLY A 233 -10.60 -7.50 -27.14
N ASN A 234 -10.97 -7.39 -28.42
CA ASN A 234 -10.08 -7.80 -29.51
C ASN A 234 -8.99 -6.78 -29.84
N PHE A 235 -9.30 -5.48 -29.80
CA PHE A 235 -8.35 -4.45 -30.26
C PHE A 235 -7.50 -3.86 -29.14
N VAL A 236 -7.94 -3.94 -27.89
CA VAL A 236 -7.23 -3.35 -26.75
C VAL A 236 -6.77 -4.43 -25.80
N TYR A 237 -7.68 -5.27 -25.31
CA TYR A 237 -7.36 -6.24 -24.27
C TYR A 237 -6.43 -7.35 -24.77
N ILE A 238 -6.71 -8.00 -25.91
CA ILE A 238 -5.85 -9.08 -26.43
C ILE A 238 -4.43 -8.58 -26.74
N PRO A 239 -4.22 -7.47 -27.47
CA PRO A 239 -2.87 -6.94 -27.69
C PRO A 239 -2.15 -6.56 -26.40
N LEU A 240 -2.84 -5.92 -25.44
CA LEU A 240 -2.25 -5.62 -24.13
C LEU A 240 -1.89 -6.89 -23.35
N PHE A 241 -2.73 -7.93 -23.42
CA PHE A 241 -2.45 -9.23 -22.79
C PHE A 241 -1.25 -9.94 -23.43
N LEU A 242 -1.14 -9.90 -24.77
CA LEU A 242 0.03 -10.43 -25.47
C LEU A 242 1.30 -9.64 -25.13
N LEU A 243 1.20 -8.31 -25.03
CA LEU A 243 2.33 -7.46 -24.59
C LEU A 243 2.73 -7.81 -23.14
N GLN A 244 1.75 -7.96 -22.25
CA GLN A 244 1.99 -8.38 -20.87
C GLN A 244 2.62 -9.77 -20.80
N LYS A 245 2.22 -10.71 -21.65
CA LYS A 245 2.73 -12.10 -21.64
C LYS A 245 4.15 -12.22 -22.17
N TYR A 246 4.47 -11.57 -23.29
CA TYR A 246 5.73 -11.76 -24.01
C TYR A 246 6.75 -10.64 -23.80
N TYR A 247 6.30 -9.45 -23.39
CA TYR A 247 7.11 -8.23 -23.23
C TYR A 247 6.81 -7.57 -21.89
N VAL A 248 6.91 -8.35 -20.80
CA VAL A 248 6.54 -7.94 -19.44
C VAL A 248 7.24 -6.63 -19.04
N THR A 249 8.53 -6.51 -19.37
CA THR A 249 9.36 -5.35 -19.01
C THR A 249 8.91 -4.10 -19.76
N GLU A 250 8.73 -4.18 -21.07
CA GLU A 250 8.28 -3.09 -21.93
C GLU A 250 6.86 -2.67 -21.60
N PHE A 251 5.97 -3.65 -21.36
CA PHE A 251 4.61 -3.41 -20.88
C PHE A 251 4.62 -2.67 -19.55
N THR A 252 5.49 -3.05 -18.62
CA THR A 252 5.65 -2.38 -17.33
C THR A 252 6.10 -0.92 -17.52
N PHE A 253 7.11 -0.67 -18.36
CA PHE A 253 7.54 0.70 -18.69
C PHE A 253 6.43 1.54 -19.34
N LEU A 254 5.67 0.96 -20.27
CA LEU A 254 4.54 1.62 -20.92
C LEU A 254 3.47 2.03 -19.89
N ILE A 255 3.07 1.11 -19.01
CA ILE A 255 2.06 1.36 -17.97
C ILE A 255 2.54 2.46 -17.02
N PHE A 256 3.78 2.40 -16.52
CA PHE A 256 4.31 3.45 -15.65
C PHE A 256 4.39 4.81 -16.36
N SER A 257 4.77 4.85 -17.64
CA SER A 257 4.80 6.07 -18.44
C SER A 257 3.41 6.68 -18.60
N LEU A 258 2.39 5.87 -18.92
CA LEU A 258 1.00 6.31 -19.02
C LEU A 258 0.45 6.82 -17.68
N ILE A 259 0.75 6.14 -16.58
CA ILE A 259 0.37 6.59 -15.23
C ILE A 259 1.02 7.94 -14.90
N LEU A 260 2.29 8.12 -15.24
CA LEU A 260 3.01 9.37 -15.00
C LEU A 260 2.44 10.52 -15.83
N LEU A 261 2.17 10.28 -17.13
CA LEU A 261 1.57 11.25 -18.03
C LEU A 261 0.16 11.66 -17.54
N LEU A 262 -0.66 10.68 -17.17
CA LEU A 262 -2.00 10.91 -16.63
C LEU A 262 -1.94 11.69 -15.31
N SER A 263 -0.99 11.35 -14.43
CA SER A 263 -0.76 12.07 -13.18
C SER A 263 -0.37 13.53 -13.43
N ALA A 264 0.55 13.79 -14.35
CA ALA A 264 0.96 15.14 -14.73
C ALA A 264 -0.21 15.95 -15.32
N PHE A 265 -1.00 15.32 -16.20
CA PHE A 265 -2.21 15.92 -16.76
C PHE A 265 -3.22 16.30 -15.66
N TYR A 266 -3.48 15.42 -14.71
CA TYR A 266 -4.39 15.72 -13.60
C TYR A 266 -3.84 16.81 -12.67
N ILE A 267 -2.56 16.77 -12.31
CA ILE A 267 -1.93 17.80 -11.47
C ILE A 267 -2.06 19.18 -12.14
N TYR A 268 -1.78 19.27 -13.44
CA TYR A 268 -1.93 20.51 -14.19
C TYR A 268 -3.38 21.03 -14.17
N ASN A 269 -4.35 20.15 -14.44
CA ASN A 269 -5.76 20.53 -14.46
C ASN A 269 -6.28 20.93 -13.08
N TYR A 270 -5.91 20.21 -12.02
CA TYR A 270 -6.27 20.58 -10.65
C TYR A 270 -5.67 21.93 -10.25
N GLY A 271 -4.42 22.19 -10.64
CA GLY A 271 -3.76 23.48 -10.37
C GLY A 271 -4.44 24.64 -11.11
N LYS A 272 -4.92 24.39 -12.32
CA LYS A 272 -5.62 25.38 -13.15
C LYS A 272 -7.05 25.66 -12.68
N VAL A 273 -7.81 24.62 -12.33
CA VAL A 273 -9.24 24.72 -11.99
C VAL A 273 -9.46 25.01 -10.51
N GLY A 274 -8.63 24.43 -9.64
CA GLY A 274 -8.79 24.52 -8.20
C GLY A 274 -7.75 25.38 -7.48
N GLY A 275 -6.81 25.98 -8.21
CA GLY A 275 -5.78 26.85 -7.65
C GLY A 275 -6.37 28.14 -7.07
N GLU A 276 -5.81 28.60 -5.96
CA GLU A 276 -6.21 29.85 -5.34
C GLU A 276 -5.53 31.02 -6.05
N SER A 277 -6.30 32.05 -6.39
CA SER A 277 -5.81 33.23 -7.14
C SER A 277 -4.76 34.04 -6.37
N LYS A 278 -4.79 33.99 -5.04
CA LYS A 278 -3.84 34.65 -4.14
C LYS A 278 -2.62 33.78 -3.80
N SER A 279 -2.59 32.52 -4.23
CA SER A 279 -1.48 31.59 -3.97
C SER A 279 -0.50 31.56 -5.13
N SER A 280 0.77 31.25 -4.83
CA SER A 280 1.78 31.12 -5.88
C SER A 280 1.53 29.86 -6.72
N GLN A 281 2.00 29.87 -7.97
CA GLN A 281 1.87 28.71 -8.86
C GLN A 281 2.49 27.43 -8.28
N PHE A 282 3.60 27.57 -7.54
CA PHE A 282 4.21 26.46 -6.81
C PHE A 282 3.28 25.90 -5.73
N GLN A 283 2.66 26.76 -4.91
CA GLN A 283 1.70 26.32 -3.88
C GLN A 283 0.52 25.59 -4.52
N ASN A 284 -0.06 26.15 -5.58
CA ASN A 284 -1.16 25.52 -6.31
C ASN A 284 -0.77 24.15 -6.87
N THR A 285 0.46 24.01 -7.38
CA THR A 285 0.98 22.74 -7.91
C THR A 285 1.15 21.70 -6.80
N VAL A 286 1.76 22.06 -5.67
CA VAL A 286 2.01 21.12 -4.57
C VAL A 286 0.70 20.70 -3.89
N VAL A 287 -0.27 21.61 -3.74
CA VAL A 287 -1.62 21.26 -3.26
C VAL A 287 -2.35 20.35 -4.26
N SER A 288 -2.14 20.55 -5.57
CA SER A 288 -2.72 19.68 -6.62
C SER A 288 -2.14 18.27 -6.61
N ILE A 289 -0.84 18.12 -6.33
CA ILE A 289 -0.21 16.82 -6.10
C ILE A 289 -0.87 16.13 -4.89
N ALA A 290 -1.03 16.86 -3.78
CA ALA A 290 -1.68 16.30 -2.59
C ALA A 290 -3.16 15.96 -2.84
N TYR A 291 -3.85 16.72 -3.68
CA TYR A 291 -5.23 16.45 -4.08
C TYR A 291 -5.35 15.19 -4.96
N LEU A 292 -4.41 14.96 -5.88
CA LEU A 292 -4.34 13.72 -6.65
C LEU A 292 -4.17 12.51 -5.72
N GLN A 293 -3.31 12.60 -4.70
CA GLN A 293 -3.14 11.54 -3.70
C GLN A 293 -4.42 11.30 -2.89
N TYR A 294 -5.10 12.36 -2.47
CA TYR A 294 -6.40 12.26 -1.81
C TYR A 294 -7.45 11.55 -2.68
N ARG A 295 -7.52 11.89 -3.98
CA ARG A 295 -8.41 11.22 -4.94
C ARG A 295 -8.03 9.76 -5.17
N PHE A 296 -6.73 9.47 -5.30
CA PHE A 296 -6.24 8.11 -5.44
C PHE A 296 -6.61 7.27 -4.21
N LEU A 297 -6.51 7.81 -2.99
CA LEU A 297 -6.96 7.12 -1.78
C LEU A 297 -8.48 6.89 -1.76
N ARG A 298 -9.27 7.93 -2.06
CA ARG A 298 -10.74 7.87 -2.05
C ARG A 298 -11.27 6.85 -3.06
N ASN A 299 -10.74 6.87 -4.29
CA ASN A 299 -11.21 6.03 -5.39
C ASN A 299 -10.49 4.67 -5.43
N GLY A 300 -9.19 4.67 -5.17
CA GLY A 300 -8.36 3.46 -5.19
C GLY A 300 -8.76 2.46 -4.11
N PHE A 301 -9.14 2.92 -2.91
CA PHE A 301 -9.65 2.01 -1.88
C PHE A 301 -10.92 1.28 -2.35
N MET A 302 -11.87 1.99 -2.97
CA MET A 302 -13.09 1.38 -3.51
C MET A 302 -12.78 0.46 -4.70
N GLY A 303 -11.83 0.83 -5.56
CA GLY A 303 -11.40 0.01 -6.69
C GLY A 303 -10.73 -1.30 -6.26
N ILE A 304 -9.79 -1.23 -5.31
CA ILE A 304 -9.11 -2.41 -4.74
C ILE A 304 -10.15 -3.28 -4.03
N PHE A 305 -11.00 -2.69 -3.20
CA PHE A 305 -12.06 -3.42 -2.49
C PHE A 305 -13.01 -4.12 -3.46
N ALA A 306 -13.49 -3.43 -4.51
CA ALA A 306 -14.33 -4.03 -5.54
C ALA A 306 -13.62 -5.17 -6.27
N THR A 307 -12.33 -5.01 -6.59
CA THR A 307 -11.53 -6.05 -7.25
C THR A 307 -11.40 -7.29 -6.36
N ILE A 308 -11.07 -7.11 -5.07
CA ILE A 308 -11.02 -8.21 -4.10
C ILE A 308 -12.37 -8.92 -4.01
N LEU A 309 -13.48 -8.17 -3.98
CA LEU A 309 -14.82 -8.73 -3.93
C LEU A 309 -15.14 -9.53 -5.19
N VAL A 310 -14.77 -9.04 -6.37
CA VAL A 310 -14.93 -9.76 -7.65
C VAL A 310 -14.11 -11.05 -7.65
N VAL A 311 -12.83 -11.00 -7.25
CA VAL A 311 -11.99 -12.21 -7.17
C VAL A 311 -12.58 -13.21 -6.19
N PHE A 312 -12.97 -12.75 -4.99
CA PHE A 312 -13.64 -13.59 -3.99
C PHE A 312 -14.92 -14.23 -4.54
N PHE A 313 -15.76 -13.46 -5.23
CA PHE A 313 -16.99 -13.94 -5.83
C PHE A 313 -16.73 -14.99 -6.91
N VAL A 314 -15.76 -14.76 -7.80
CA VAL A 314 -15.36 -15.73 -8.84
C VAL A 314 -14.85 -17.02 -8.20
N THR A 315 -13.97 -16.93 -7.21
CA THR A 315 -13.45 -18.09 -6.47
C THR A 315 -14.58 -18.86 -5.79
N LEU A 316 -15.53 -18.16 -5.16
CA LEU A 316 -16.69 -18.78 -4.52
C LEU A 316 -17.59 -19.51 -5.53
N LEU A 317 -17.81 -18.91 -6.71
CA LEU A 317 -18.58 -19.54 -7.79
C LEU A 317 -17.89 -20.83 -8.26
N PHE A 318 -16.57 -20.79 -8.49
CA PHE A 318 -15.80 -21.99 -8.84
C PHE A 318 -15.87 -23.05 -7.74
N SER A 319 -15.73 -22.68 -6.47
CA SER A 319 -15.85 -23.64 -5.35
C SER A 319 -17.25 -24.26 -5.27
N LEU A 320 -18.31 -23.48 -5.50
CA LEU A 320 -19.68 -24.02 -5.56
C LEU A 320 -19.89 -24.92 -6.77
N LEU A 321 -19.29 -24.60 -7.91
CA LEU A 321 -19.34 -25.45 -9.10
C LEU A 321 -18.66 -26.79 -8.83
N LEU A 322 -17.46 -26.78 -8.25
CA LEU A 322 -16.73 -27.99 -7.85
C LEU A 322 -17.54 -28.82 -6.84
N LEU A 323 -18.10 -28.18 -5.81
CA LEU A 323 -18.95 -28.85 -4.83
C LEU A 323 -20.20 -29.47 -5.48
N ASN A 324 -20.82 -28.79 -6.45
CA ASN A 324 -21.94 -29.37 -7.20
C ASN A 324 -21.51 -30.56 -8.05
N ILE A 325 -20.35 -30.49 -8.70
CA ILE A 325 -19.78 -31.61 -9.46
C ILE A 325 -19.52 -32.79 -8.51
N ASP A 326 -18.91 -32.56 -7.34
CA ASP A 326 -18.63 -33.60 -6.35
C ASP A 326 -19.91 -34.24 -5.81
N ILE A 327 -20.95 -33.45 -5.51
CA ILE A 327 -22.26 -33.97 -5.08
C ILE A 327 -22.91 -34.80 -6.18
N ILE A 328 -22.86 -34.35 -7.43
CA ILE A 328 -23.38 -35.10 -8.57
C ILE A 328 -22.58 -36.40 -8.74
N GLN A 329 -21.26 -36.36 -8.66
CA GLN A 329 -20.40 -37.53 -8.77
C GLN A 329 -20.71 -38.56 -7.68
N ASN A 330 -20.83 -38.11 -6.42
CA ASN A 330 -21.13 -38.97 -5.28
C ASN A 330 -22.55 -39.57 -5.32
N ASN A 331 -23.53 -38.85 -5.85
CA ASN A 331 -24.93 -39.30 -5.87
C ASN A 331 -25.35 -40.02 -7.15
N THR A 332 -24.66 -39.82 -8.27
CA THR A 332 -25.07 -40.38 -9.58
C THR A 332 -24.11 -41.43 -10.12
N GLY A 333 -22.91 -41.58 -9.54
CA GLY A 333 -21.90 -42.56 -9.99
C GLY A 333 -21.43 -42.38 -11.44
N LEU A 334 -21.86 -41.31 -12.12
CA LEU A 334 -21.81 -41.18 -13.59
C LEU A 334 -20.47 -40.67 -14.13
N PHE A 335 -19.52 -40.28 -13.28
CA PHE A 335 -18.21 -39.76 -13.70
C PHE A 335 -17.02 -40.33 -12.92
N GLY A 336 -17.01 -41.64 -12.63
CA GLY A 336 -15.95 -42.32 -11.87
C GLY A 336 -14.53 -42.33 -12.47
N LYS A 337 -14.17 -41.49 -13.45
CA LYS A 337 -12.82 -41.43 -14.06
C LYS A 337 -12.35 -40.03 -14.49
N GLY A 338 -12.90 -38.95 -13.91
CA GLY A 338 -12.63 -37.58 -14.39
C GLY A 338 -11.68 -36.69 -13.56
N SER A 339 -11.41 -37.00 -12.29
CA SER A 339 -10.70 -36.08 -11.39
C SER A 339 -9.27 -36.52 -11.07
N GLN A 340 -8.39 -36.43 -12.04
CA GLN A 340 -6.95 -36.29 -11.82
C GLN A 340 -6.44 -35.10 -12.64
N PHE A 341 -6.83 -33.88 -12.25
CA PHE A 341 -6.12 -32.64 -12.58
C PHE A 341 -6.41 -31.60 -11.50
#